data_AF-A0A348WAX9-F1
#
_entry.id   AF-A0A348WAX9-F1
#
_cell.length_a   1.000
_cell.length_b   1.000
_cell.length_c   1.000
_cell.angle_alpha   90.00
_cell.angle_beta   90.00
_cell.angle_gamma   90.00
#
_symmetry.space_group_name_H-M   'P 1'
#
loop_
_entity.id
_entity.type
_entity.pdbx_description
1 polymer ?
#
loop_
_entity_poly.entity_id
_entity_poly.type
_entity_poly.pdbx_seq_one_letter_code
_entity_poly.pdbx_strand_id
1 'polypeptide(L)'
;QKAPDIAPRIRRIVLMGGAYFAVGNVTPAAEFNIHVDPQAADIVLQSGVDITMVPLDLTHKALVTERRNAAFRALGTPVGIAVAQMTEFFERYDREKYGSPGAPLHDPCVIAYLLRPDLFSGR
;
A
#
# COMPACT_ATOMS: atom_id res chain seq x y z
N GLN A 1 -6.53 -20.61 -11.02
CA GLN A 1 -5.87 -21.48 -12.02
C GLN A 1 -5.75 -22.93 -11.53
N LYS A 2 -4.95 -23.24 -10.49
CA LYS A 2 -4.82 -24.63 -9.99
C LYS A 2 -6.02 -25.16 -9.19
N ALA A 3 -6.65 -24.30 -8.39
CA ALA A 3 -7.84 -24.64 -7.59
C ALA A 3 -8.88 -23.52 -7.76
N PRO A 4 -9.64 -23.51 -8.87
CA PRO A 4 -10.63 -22.47 -9.15
C PRO A 4 -11.74 -22.37 -8.09
N ASP A 5 -12.02 -23.47 -7.41
CA ASP A 5 -13.04 -23.61 -6.37
C ASP A 5 -12.72 -22.87 -5.07
N ILE A 6 -11.50 -22.35 -4.91
CA ILE A 6 -11.16 -21.49 -3.76
C ILE A 6 -11.76 -20.09 -3.90
N ALA A 7 -11.93 -19.59 -5.12
CA ALA A 7 -12.42 -18.23 -5.36
C ALA A 7 -13.75 -17.96 -4.63
N PRO A 8 -14.82 -18.78 -4.79
CA PRO A 8 -16.07 -18.58 -4.05
C PRO A 8 -15.94 -18.77 -2.52
N ARG A 9 -14.83 -19.32 -2.03
CA ARG A 9 -14.57 -19.50 -0.58
C ARG A 9 -13.77 -18.35 0.02
N ILE A 10 -13.20 -17.47 -0.80
CA ILE A 10 -12.49 -16.28 -0.33
C ILE A 10 -13.54 -15.23 -0.01
N ARG A 11 -13.60 -14.82 1.26
CA ARG A 11 -14.55 -13.80 1.72
C ARG A 11 -14.34 -12.46 0.99
N ARG A 12 -13.09 -12.01 0.90
CA ARG A 12 -12.68 -10.74 0.29
C ARG A 12 -11.18 -10.74 0.05
N ILE A 13 -10.75 -10.03 -0.98
CA ILE A 13 -9.34 -9.68 -1.22
C ILE A 13 -9.19 -8.17 -1.00
N VAL A 14 -8.23 -7.77 -0.17
CA VAL A 14 -7.80 -6.37 -0.07
C VAL A 14 -6.34 -6.33 -0.48
N LEU A 15 -6.04 -5.61 -1.56
CA LEU A 15 -4.70 -5.59 -2.16
C LEU A 15 -4.17 -4.17 -2.31
N MET A 16 -2.87 -4.01 -2.12
CA MET A 16 -2.16 -2.79 -2.47
C MET A 16 -1.72 -2.89 -3.94
N GLY A 17 -2.20 -1.97 -4.76
CA GLY A 17 -1.78 -1.94 -6.15
C GLY A 17 -2.60 -0.99 -7.02
N GLY A 18 -1.99 -0.63 -8.15
CA GLY A 18 -2.59 0.25 -9.14
C GLY A 18 -2.46 1.74 -8.83
N ALA A 19 -2.74 2.55 -9.84
CA ALA A 19 -2.76 4.01 -9.78
C ALA A 19 -3.83 4.48 -10.78
N TYR A 20 -4.91 5.07 -10.28
CA TYR A 20 -6.08 5.40 -11.11
C TYR A 20 -6.01 6.81 -11.68
N PHE A 21 -5.85 7.82 -10.83
CA PHE A 21 -5.56 9.21 -11.21
C PHE A 21 -4.10 9.59 -10.96
N ALA A 22 -3.44 8.88 -10.05
CA ALA A 22 -2.02 9.04 -9.78
C ALA A 22 -1.18 8.44 -10.91
N VAL A 23 0.04 8.97 -11.05
CA VAL A 23 1.08 8.41 -11.91
C VAL A 23 1.63 7.13 -11.25
N GLY A 24 1.99 6.13 -12.06
CA GLY A 24 2.64 4.92 -11.57
C GLY A 24 4.02 5.20 -10.93
N ASN A 25 4.49 4.28 -10.10
CA ASN A 25 5.79 4.40 -9.40
C ASN A 25 6.94 3.66 -10.09
N VAL A 26 6.66 2.74 -11.03
CA VAL A 26 7.65 2.04 -11.86
C VAL A 26 7.73 2.65 -13.25
N THR A 27 6.58 2.82 -13.90
CA THR A 27 6.45 3.60 -15.14
C THR A 27 5.40 4.68 -14.91
N PRO A 28 5.32 5.72 -15.75
CA PRO A 28 4.27 6.73 -15.61
C PRO A 28 2.85 6.14 -15.59
N ALA A 29 2.64 4.97 -16.19
CA ALA A 29 1.35 4.31 -16.31
C ALA A 29 1.16 3.10 -15.37
N ALA A 30 2.19 2.66 -14.64
CA ALA A 30 2.13 1.40 -13.89
C ALA A 30 2.69 1.50 -12.46
N GLU A 31 1.89 0.99 -11.53
CA GLU A 31 2.29 0.70 -10.16
C GLU A 31 3.06 -0.65 -10.12
N PHE A 32 4.04 -0.75 -9.23
CA PHE A 32 4.99 -1.86 -9.11
C PHE A 32 4.35 -3.24 -9.03
N ASN A 33 3.45 -3.51 -8.09
CA ASN A 33 2.85 -4.84 -7.92
C ASN A 33 2.08 -5.28 -9.17
N ILE A 34 1.34 -4.36 -9.79
CA ILE A 34 0.63 -4.64 -11.05
C ILE A 34 1.61 -4.80 -12.22
N HIS A 35 2.70 -4.04 -12.24
CA HIS A 35 3.70 -4.08 -13.30
C HIS A 35 4.53 -5.37 -13.29
N VAL A 36 4.84 -5.90 -12.10
CA VAL A 36 5.67 -7.11 -11.94
C VAL A 36 4.99 -8.35 -12.53
N ASP A 37 3.66 -8.48 -12.36
CA ASP A 37 2.88 -9.57 -12.95
C ASP A 37 1.46 -9.11 -13.35
N PRO A 38 1.34 -8.44 -14.52
CA PRO A 38 0.05 -7.93 -14.97
C PRO A 38 -0.93 -9.06 -15.34
N GLN A 39 -0.43 -10.22 -15.75
CA GLN A 39 -1.29 -11.38 -16.06
C GLN A 39 -1.93 -11.95 -14.78
N ALA A 40 -1.17 -12.08 -13.69
CA ALA A 40 -1.74 -12.50 -12.42
C ALA A 40 -2.73 -11.46 -11.88
N ALA A 41 -2.43 -10.17 -12.01
CA ALA A 41 -3.34 -9.09 -11.62
C ALA A 41 -4.68 -9.18 -12.38
N ASP A 42 -4.64 -9.36 -13.70
CA ASP A 42 -5.85 -9.53 -14.53
C ASP A 42 -6.69 -10.74 -14.09
N ILE A 43 -6.05 -11.88 -13.84
CA ILE A 43 -6.73 -13.09 -13.35
C ILE A 43 -7.40 -12.85 -11.99
N VAL A 44 -6.73 -12.16 -11.06
CA VAL A 44 -7.29 -11.86 -9.73
C VAL A 44 -8.46 -10.91 -9.85
N LEU A 45 -8.34 -9.84 -10.64
CA LEU A 45 -9.40 -8.86 -10.86
C LEU A 45 -10.64 -9.48 -11.53
N GLN A 46 -10.45 -10.49 -12.37
CA GLN A 46 -11.54 -11.24 -13.02
C GLN A 46 -12.06 -12.44 -12.21
N SER A 47 -11.55 -12.67 -10.99
CA SER A 47 -11.88 -13.88 -10.20
C SER A 47 -13.31 -13.93 -9.67
N GLY A 48 -14.04 -12.81 -9.70
CA GLY A 48 -15.38 -12.68 -9.13
C GLY A 48 -15.40 -12.58 -7.59
N VAL A 49 -14.24 -12.58 -6.94
CA VAL A 49 -14.12 -12.33 -5.50
C VAL A 49 -14.39 -10.84 -5.21
N ASP A 50 -15.00 -10.53 -4.05
CA ASP A 50 -15.10 -9.15 -3.57
C ASP A 50 -13.69 -8.58 -3.37
N ILE A 51 -13.33 -7.55 -4.14
CA ILE A 51 -11.99 -6.97 -4.17
C ILE A 51 -12.06 -5.50 -3.79
N THR A 52 -11.24 -5.12 -2.82
CA THR A 52 -10.90 -3.73 -2.54
C THR A 52 -9.45 -3.47 -2.91
N MET A 53 -9.22 -2.46 -3.76
CA MET A 53 -7.87 -2.01 -4.08
C MET A 53 -7.48 -0.80 -3.23
N VAL A 54 -6.21 -0.77 -2.83
CA VAL A 54 -5.56 0.32 -2.13
C VAL A 54 -4.48 0.90 -3.05
N PRO A 55 -4.81 1.89 -3.90
CA PRO A 55 -3.92 2.37 -4.96
C PRO A 55 -2.92 3.45 -4.48
N LEU A 56 -2.01 3.84 -5.37
CA LEU A 56 -1.08 4.96 -5.15
C LEU A 56 -1.80 6.29 -4.84
N ASP A 57 -2.96 6.53 -5.44
CA ASP A 57 -3.82 7.69 -5.18
C ASP A 57 -4.16 7.90 -3.71
N LEU A 58 -4.24 6.78 -2.98
CA LEU A 58 -4.57 6.74 -1.57
C LEU A 58 -3.28 6.72 -0.74
N THR A 59 -2.38 5.79 -1.05
CA THR A 59 -1.19 5.54 -0.22
C THR A 59 -0.20 6.70 -0.23
N HIS A 60 -0.13 7.49 -1.31
CA HIS A 60 0.66 8.73 -1.33
C HIS A 60 0.15 9.82 -0.37
N LYS A 61 -1.03 9.66 0.24
CA LYS A 61 -1.53 10.55 1.30
C LYS A 61 -1.08 10.11 2.70
N ALA A 62 -0.66 8.85 2.86
CA ALA A 62 -0.28 8.25 4.13
C ALA A 62 1.25 8.26 4.31
N LEU A 63 1.83 9.46 4.51
CA LEU A 63 3.28 9.65 4.55
C LEU A 63 3.87 9.48 5.96
N VAL A 64 5.02 8.82 6.09
CA VAL A 64 5.85 8.91 7.30
C VAL A 64 6.69 10.17 7.22
N THR A 65 6.21 11.22 7.88
CA THR A 65 6.99 12.44 8.10
C THR A 65 7.99 12.23 9.23
N GLU A 66 9.05 13.03 9.29
CA GLU A 66 10.00 13.06 10.41
C GLU A 66 9.32 13.07 11.79
N ARG A 67 8.28 13.91 11.96
CA ARG A 67 7.48 13.97 13.19
C ARG A 67 6.80 12.65 13.56
N ARG A 68 6.29 11.91 12.57
CA ARG A 68 5.64 10.59 12.77
C ARG A 68 6.70 9.54 13.10
N ASN A 69 7.86 9.60 12.43
CA ASN A 69 8.98 8.72 12.71
C ASN A 69 9.52 8.90 14.15
N ALA A 70 9.68 10.15 14.58
CA ALA A 70 10.08 10.49 15.94
C ALA A 70 9.05 9.97 16.97
N ALA A 71 7.75 10.06 16.67
CA ALA A 71 6.71 9.50 17.53
C ALA A 71 6.82 7.98 17.67
N PHE A 72 7.15 7.24 16.60
CA PHE A 72 7.42 5.80 16.69
C PHE A 72 8.63 5.48 17.58
N ARG A 73 9.74 6.22 17.45
CA ARG A 73 10.91 6.06 18.34
C ARG A 73 10.56 6.33 19.80
N ALA A 74 9.77 7.38 20.05
CA ALA A 74 9.40 7.81 21.39
C ALA A 74 8.51 6.80 22.14
N LEU A 75 7.92 5.82 21.45
CA LEU A 75 7.22 4.71 22.10
C LEU A 75 8.15 3.89 23.01
N GLY A 76 9.47 3.91 22.78
CA GLY A 76 10.46 3.22 23.62
C GLY A 76 10.33 1.69 23.61
N THR A 77 9.54 1.13 22.68
CA THR A 77 9.36 -0.31 22.53
C THR A 77 10.25 -0.87 21.41
N PRO A 78 10.61 -2.17 21.45
CA PRO A 78 11.37 -2.79 20.37
C PRO A 78 10.69 -2.63 18.99
N VAL A 79 9.37 -2.72 18.94
CA VAL A 79 8.59 -2.53 17.70
C VAL A 79 8.63 -1.09 17.24
N GLY A 80 8.45 -0.11 18.13
CA GLY A 80 8.51 1.31 17.77
C GLY A 80 9.87 1.72 17.21
N ILE A 81 10.96 1.20 17.81
CA ILE A 81 12.33 1.41 17.32
C ILE A 81 12.52 0.77 15.94
N ALA A 82 12.10 -0.49 15.77
CA ALA A 82 12.23 -1.20 14.49
C ALA A 82 11.46 -0.51 13.36
N VAL A 83 10.21 -0.11 13.61
CA VAL A 83 9.39 0.65 12.64
C VAL A 83 10.11 1.92 12.25
N ALA A 84 10.59 2.70 13.23
CA ALA A 84 11.24 3.97 12.94
C ALA A 84 12.54 3.82 12.13
N GLN A 85 13.31 2.76 12.38
CA GLN A 85 14.51 2.45 11.60
C GLN A 85 14.17 2.07 10.15
N MET A 86 13.13 1.25 9.94
CA MET A 86 12.69 0.88 8.60
C MET A 86 12.20 2.11 7.83
N THR A 87 11.37 2.95 8.44
CA THR A 87 10.75 4.10 7.75
C THR A 87 11.71 5.27 7.53
N GLU A 88 12.73 5.45 8.37
CA GLU A 88 13.80 6.43 8.16
C GLU A 88 14.65 6.14 6.91
N PHE A 89 14.85 4.86 6.59
CA PHE A 89 15.55 4.48 5.37
C PHE A 89 14.76 4.88 4.12
N PHE A 90 13.45 4.61 4.12
CA PHE A 90 12.56 4.97 3.01
C PHE A 90 12.42 6.48 2.81
N GLU A 91 12.34 7.26 3.91
CA GLU A 91 12.24 8.73 3.82
C GLU A 91 13.37 9.35 3.00
N ARG A 92 14.61 8.88 3.20
CA ARG A 92 15.78 9.41 2.49
C ARG A 92 15.70 9.18 0.98
N TYR A 93 15.28 7.98 0.57
CA TYR A 93 15.17 7.63 -0.85
C TYR A 93 14.02 8.37 -1.54
N ASP A 94 12.87 8.48 -0.89
CA ASP A 94 11.67 9.08 -1.50
C ASP A 94 11.66 10.61 -1.46
N ARG A 95 12.30 11.27 -0.48
CA ARG A 95 12.48 12.73 -0.52
C ARG A 95 13.27 13.16 -1.74
N GLU A 96 14.36 12.45 -2.05
CA GLU A 96 15.19 12.75 -3.22
C GLU A 96 14.48 12.46 -4.54
N LYS A 97 13.65 11.41 -4.58
CA LYS A 97 12.94 10.98 -5.79
C LYS A 97 11.65 11.77 -6.07
N TYR A 98 10.89 12.14 -5.05
CA TYR A 98 9.53 12.68 -5.19
C TYR A 98 9.32 14.07 -4.58
N GLY A 99 10.30 14.62 -3.85
CA GLY A 99 10.16 15.93 -3.17
C GLY A 99 9.06 15.96 -2.09
N SER A 100 8.59 14.78 -1.68
CA SER A 100 7.50 14.61 -0.71
C SER A 100 7.97 14.87 0.73
N PRO A 101 7.12 15.35 1.65
CA PRO A 101 7.49 15.56 3.06
C PRO A 101 7.73 14.25 3.84
N GLY A 102 7.62 13.08 3.19
CA GLY A 102 7.88 11.77 3.77
C GLY A 102 7.66 10.62 2.78
N ALA A 103 8.01 9.40 3.19
CA ALA A 103 7.78 8.19 2.39
C ALA A 103 6.35 7.63 2.60
N PRO A 104 5.64 7.20 1.55
CA PRO A 104 4.31 6.62 1.67
C PRO A 104 4.32 5.24 2.34
N LEU A 105 3.36 4.99 3.22
CA LEU A 105 3.09 3.67 3.78
C LEU A 105 2.08 2.91 2.92
N HIS A 106 2.56 2.30 1.83
CA HIS A 106 1.70 1.57 0.90
C HIS A 106 0.95 0.40 1.56
N ASP A 107 1.67 -0.64 1.97
CA ASP A 107 1.07 -1.86 2.51
C ASP A 107 0.35 -1.67 3.86
N PRO A 108 0.84 -0.81 4.80
CA PRO A 108 0.11 -0.56 6.03
C PRO A 108 -1.28 0.03 5.82
N CYS A 109 -1.55 0.70 4.69
CA CYS A 109 -2.90 1.17 4.36
C CYS A 109 -3.89 0.02 4.15
N VAL A 110 -3.44 -1.14 3.65
CA VAL A 110 -4.27 -2.35 3.52
C VAL A 110 -4.73 -2.84 4.90
N ILE A 111 -3.78 -2.94 5.84
CA ILE A 111 -4.10 -3.37 7.21
C ILE A 111 -4.99 -2.35 7.92
N ALA A 112 -4.71 -1.05 7.75
CA ALA A 112 -5.55 0.00 8.29
C ALA A 112 -6.98 -0.07 7.75
N TYR A 113 -7.17 -0.34 6.45
CA TYR A 113 -8.49 -0.54 5.85
C TYR A 113 -9.21 -1.78 6.42
N LEU A 114 -8.49 -2.88 6.64
CA LEU A 114 -9.06 -4.08 7.25
C LEU A 114 -9.54 -3.84 8.68
N LEU A 115 -8.78 -3.06 9.47
CA LEU A 115 -9.11 -2.78 10.87
C LEU A 115 -10.18 -1.70 11.04
N ARG A 116 -10.12 -0.65 10.20
CA ARG A 116 -10.93 0.57 10.32
C ARG A 116 -11.31 1.11 8.94
N PRO A 117 -12.22 0.43 8.21
CA PRO A 117 -12.61 0.83 6.87
C PRO A 117 -13.29 2.21 6.84
N ASP A 118 -13.85 2.66 7.97
CA ASP A 118 -14.47 3.98 8.14
C ASP A 118 -13.50 5.17 8.02
N LEU A 119 -12.19 4.93 8.13
CA LEU A 119 -11.16 5.95 7.89
C LEU A 119 -10.97 6.26 6.40
N PHE A 120 -11.57 5.47 5.52
CA PHE A 120 -11.38 5.54 4.08
C PHE A 120 -12.70 5.87 3.39
N SER A 121 -12.61 6.70 2.36
CA SER A 121 -13.72 7.03 1.47
C SER A 121 -13.24 6.91 0.03
N GLY A 122 -14.05 6.28 -0.82
CA GLY A 122 -13.73 6.06 -2.22
C GLY A 122 -14.91 5.40 -2.93
N ARG A 123 -14.78 5.22 -4.24
CA ARG A 123 -15.69 4.41 -5.04
C ARG A 123 -15.01 3.10 -5.41
#